data_AF-A0A433T8I0-F1
#
_entry.id   AF-A0A433T8I0-F1
#
_cell.length_a   1.000
_cell.length_b   1.000
_cell.length_c   1.000
_cell.angle_alpha   90.00
_cell.angle_beta   90.00
_cell.angle_gamma   90.00
#
_symmetry.space_group_name_H-M   'P 1'
#
loop_
_entity.id
_entity.type
_entity.pdbx_description
1 polymer ?
#
loop_
_entity_poly.entity_id
_entity_poly.type
_entity_poly.pdbx_seq_one_letter_code
_entity_poly.pdbx_strand_id
1 'polypeptide(L)'
;MFLRLSSNLVITGTLCSNRLIHWNYFLHNSMLAFVLLALTLCGTTHGCEEGLYGPDCDKTCSATCEFGRCHSSTGRCRSCPPGRDGSQCNRDCKTGMFGHGCDKYCSRYCWSGSEACDPVDGACVNGCKAGYLPPLCVDTCPPGRYGINCTSDCIGNCLDGKCDHAYGYCDKCPEGKTGTRCLDDCPSGKYGMDCAEGCPPSCLNGLCHPITGQCEACPEGFKGISCNE
;
A
#
# COMPACT_ATOMS: atom_id res chain seq x y z
N MET A 1 -4.19 -25.34 -55.29
CA MET A 1 -5.27 -26.16 -55.87
C MET A 1 -6.00 -25.30 -56.89
N PHE A 2 -6.03 -25.70 -58.16
CA PHE A 2 -6.62 -24.90 -59.24
C PHE A 2 -8.07 -25.35 -59.48
N LEU A 3 -9.04 -24.44 -59.39
CA LEU A 3 -10.40 -24.67 -59.86
C LEU A 3 -10.63 -23.78 -61.08
N ARG A 4 -10.92 -24.39 -62.24
CA ARG A 4 -11.32 -23.67 -63.46
C ARG A 4 -12.84 -23.54 -63.48
N LEU A 5 -13.34 -22.31 -63.50
CA LEU A 5 -14.68 -21.97 -63.97
C LEU A 5 -14.56 -20.98 -65.14
N SER A 6 -15.56 -21.05 -66.01
CA SER A 6 -15.64 -20.50 -67.36
C SER A 6 -15.17 -19.05 -67.52
N SER A 7 -14.43 -18.82 -68.60
CA SER A 7 -14.15 -17.53 -69.26
C SER A 7 -13.52 -16.42 -68.41
N ASN A 8 -12.17 -16.45 -68.38
CA ASN A 8 -11.23 -15.37 -68.03
C ASN A 8 -10.95 -15.02 -66.56
N LEU A 9 -11.44 -15.79 -65.58
CA LEU A 9 -11.05 -15.62 -64.17
C LEU A 9 -10.19 -16.79 -63.68
N VAL A 10 -8.90 -16.55 -63.45
CA VAL A 10 -8.01 -17.52 -62.77
C VAL A 10 -7.85 -17.08 -61.33
N ILE A 11 -8.42 -17.83 -60.38
CA ILE A 11 -8.22 -17.59 -58.96
C ILE A 11 -7.05 -18.43 -58.48
N THR A 12 -5.91 -17.80 -58.16
CA THR A 12 -4.78 -18.47 -57.50
C THR A 12 -4.75 -18.09 -56.03
N GLY A 13 -4.64 -19.09 -55.16
CA GLY A 13 -4.49 -18.89 -53.72
C GLY A 13 -3.10 -19.28 -53.25
N THR A 14 -2.53 -18.48 -52.36
CA THR A 14 -1.31 -18.82 -51.61
C THR A 14 -1.73 -19.41 -50.26
N LEU A 15 -1.12 -20.54 -49.89
CA LEU A 15 -1.31 -21.14 -48.55
C LEU A 15 -0.39 -20.41 -47.57
N CYS A 16 -0.97 -19.79 -46.54
CA CYS A 16 -0.23 -19.18 -45.44
C CYS A 16 -0.89 -19.62 -44.12
N SER A 17 -0.13 -20.24 -43.21
CA SER A 17 -0.59 -20.77 -41.91
C SER A 17 -1.99 -21.43 -41.94
N ASN A 18 -2.19 -22.41 -42.83
CA ASN A 18 -3.43 -23.20 -42.95
C ASN A 18 -4.72 -22.42 -43.29
N ARG A 19 -4.66 -21.20 -43.84
CA ARG A 19 -5.82 -20.57 -44.51
C ARG A 19 -5.50 -20.18 -45.96
N LEU A 20 -6.46 -20.43 -46.84
CA LEU A 20 -6.41 -20.05 -48.26
C LEU A 20 -6.89 -18.60 -48.41
N ILE A 21 -6.01 -17.73 -48.91
CA ILE A 21 -6.35 -16.35 -49.29
C ILE A 21 -6.61 -16.35 -50.80
N HIS A 22 -7.80 -15.91 -51.21
CA HIS A 22 -8.22 -15.84 -52.61
C HIS A 22 -8.00 -14.45 -53.20
N TRP A 23 -7.44 -14.38 -54.41
CA TRP A 23 -7.27 -13.14 -55.17
C TRP A 23 -8.01 -13.22 -56.52
N ASN A 24 -8.62 -12.11 -56.95
CA ASN A 24 -9.21 -11.97 -58.29
C ASN A 24 -8.23 -11.25 -59.22
N TYR A 25 -7.86 -11.87 -60.34
CA TYR A 25 -7.02 -11.27 -61.37
C TYR A 25 -7.86 -10.63 -62.46
N PHE A 26 -7.67 -9.33 -62.73
CA PHE A 26 -8.06 -8.70 -64.00
C PHE A 26 -6.81 -8.52 -64.86
N LEU A 27 -6.90 -8.96 -66.12
CA LEU A 27 -5.83 -8.93 -67.12
C LEU A 27 -5.44 -7.48 -67.48
N HIS A 28 -4.50 -6.87 -66.74
CA HIS A 28 -3.69 -5.77 -67.27
C HIS A 28 -2.29 -5.73 -66.65
N ASN A 29 -1.35 -6.24 -67.43
CA ASN A 29 0.10 -6.07 -67.49
C ASN A 29 0.87 -5.34 -66.36
N SER A 30 0.75 -5.79 -65.10
CA SER A 30 1.80 -5.56 -64.09
C SER A 30 1.76 -6.61 -62.96
N MET A 31 2.02 -7.88 -63.31
CA MET A 31 2.06 -9.00 -62.33
C MET A 31 3.09 -8.79 -61.20
N LEU A 32 4.13 -7.98 -61.43
CA LEU A 32 5.20 -7.74 -60.46
C LEU A 32 4.78 -6.83 -59.30
N ALA A 33 3.94 -5.82 -59.56
CA ALA A 33 3.53 -4.85 -58.53
C ALA A 33 2.61 -5.46 -57.46
N PHE A 34 1.75 -6.41 -57.85
CA PHE A 34 0.81 -7.06 -56.92
C PHE A 34 1.44 -8.21 -56.12
N VAL A 35 2.45 -8.90 -56.68
CA VAL A 35 3.24 -9.91 -55.95
C VAL A 35 4.02 -9.24 -54.80
N LEU A 36 4.56 -8.04 -55.03
CA LEU A 36 5.21 -7.25 -53.99
C LEU A 36 4.21 -6.78 -52.93
N LEU A 37 2.99 -6.37 -53.31
CA LEU A 37 1.95 -5.96 -52.36
C LEU A 37 1.44 -7.15 -51.49
N ALA A 38 1.33 -8.34 -52.07
CA ALA A 38 0.94 -9.56 -51.36
C ALA A 38 2.05 -10.09 -50.43
N LEU A 39 3.32 -9.96 -50.82
CA LEU A 39 4.47 -10.21 -49.94
C LEU A 39 4.53 -9.20 -48.78
N THR A 40 4.17 -7.93 -49.01
CA THR A 40 4.09 -6.92 -47.94
C THR A 40 2.93 -7.16 -46.97
N LEU A 41 1.83 -7.76 -47.42
CA LEU A 41 0.70 -8.15 -46.55
C LEU A 41 0.92 -9.50 -45.84
N CYS A 42 1.82 -10.33 -46.35
CA CYS A 42 2.37 -11.49 -45.66
C CYS A 42 3.45 -11.10 -44.64
N GLY A 43 3.59 -9.81 -44.31
CA GLY A 43 4.28 -9.34 -43.13
C GLY A 43 3.42 -9.49 -41.87
N THR A 44 2.77 -10.64 -41.66
CA THR A 44 2.20 -10.93 -40.34
C THR A 44 3.39 -11.23 -39.44
N THR A 45 3.74 -10.27 -38.57
CA THR A 45 4.65 -10.46 -37.44
C THR A 45 4.09 -11.58 -36.57
N HIS A 46 4.36 -12.84 -36.94
CA HIS A 46 4.19 -13.97 -36.06
C HIS A 46 5.25 -13.78 -34.96
N GLY A 47 4.83 -13.23 -33.83
CA GLY A 47 5.68 -13.18 -32.65
C GLY A 47 6.14 -14.59 -32.27
N CYS A 48 7.28 -14.67 -31.59
CA CYS A 48 7.80 -15.95 -31.09
C CYS A 48 6.81 -16.69 -30.20
N GLU A 49 6.94 -18.01 -30.17
CA GLU A 49 6.26 -18.86 -29.19
C GLU A 49 6.61 -18.41 -27.75
N GLU A 50 5.70 -18.66 -26.80
CA GLU A 50 5.93 -18.24 -25.41
C GLU A 50 7.22 -18.84 -24.85
N GLY A 51 8.02 -18.01 -24.20
CA GLY A 51 9.34 -18.41 -23.69
C GLY A 51 10.48 -18.24 -24.69
N LEU A 52 10.21 -17.81 -25.93
CA LEU A 52 11.23 -17.52 -26.94
C LEU A 52 11.21 -16.04 -27.38
N TYR A 53 12.36 -15.54 -27.83
CA TYR A 53 12.52 -14.19 -28.36
C TYR A 53 13.64 -14.09 -29.39
N GLY A 54 13.70 -12.95 -30.10
CA GLY A 54 14.71 -12.64 -31.10
C GLY A 54 14.13 -12.60 -32.52
N PRO A 55 14.94 -12.18 -33.51
CA PRO A 55 14.50 -12.11 -34.90
C PRO A 55 14.14 -13.50 -35.46
N ASP A 56 14.82 -14.56 -34.98
CA ASP A 56 14.65 -15.94 -35.42
C ASP A 56 13.98 -16.85 -34.37
N CYS A 57 13.53 -16.27 -33.24
CA CYS A 57 12.92 -16.99 -32.11
C CYS A 57 13.80 -18.13 -31.54
N ASP A 58 15.12 -17.96 -31.59
CA ASP A 58 16.12 -18.94 -31.17
C ASP A 58 16.60 -18.73 -29.72
N LYS A 59 16.26 -17.60 -29.10
CA LYS A 59 16.69 -17.26 -27.73
C LYS A 59 15.58 -17.53 -26.74
N THR A 60 15.92 -18.15 -25.61
CA THR A 60 14.98 -18.42 -24.51
C THR A 60 14.87 -17.22 -23.57
N CYS A 61 13.65 -16.88 -23.18
CA CYS A 61 13.38 -15.91 -22.12
C CYS A 61 14.12 -16.29 -20.83
N SER A 62 14.46 -15.30 -20.01
CA SER A 62 15.06 -15.54 -18.69
C SER A 62 14.16 -16.44 -17.85
N ALA A 63 14.75 -17.45 -17.20
CA ALA A 63 14.03 -18.36 -16.31
C ALA A 63 13.41 -17.64 -15.09
N THR A 64 13.94 -16.48 -14.75
CA THR A 64 13.50 -15.61 -13.66
C THR A 64 12.37 -14.68 -14.07
N CYS A 65 12.01 -14.62 -15.36
CA CYS A 65 10.79 -13.91 -15.78
C CYS A 65 9.57 -14.56 -15.12
N GLU A 66 8.62 -13.75 -14.69
CA GLU A 66 7.36 -14.27 -14.18
C GLU A 66 6.62 -15.03 -15.30
N PHE A 67 6.18 -16.26 -15.01
CA PHE A 67 5.61 -17.20 -15.97
C PHE A 67 6.52 -17.55 -17.17
N GLY A 68 7.83 -17.26 -17.11
CA GLY A 68 8.74 -17.48 -18.23
C GLY A 68 8.47 -16.58 -19.45
N ARG A 69 7.70 -15.50 -19.28
CA ARG A 69 7.24 -14.63 -20.38
C ARG A 69 8.13 -13.41 -20.57
N CYS A 70 8.56 -13.22 -21.81
CA CYS A 70 9.30 -12.03 -22.21
C CYS A 70 8.78 -11.45 -23.53
N HIS A 71 9.21 -10.24 -23.84
CA HIS A 71 8.89 -9.54 -25.09
C HIS A 71 9.58 -10.24 -26.26
N SER A 72 8.80 -10.65 -27.27
CA SER A 72 9.26 -11.54 -28.35
C SER A 72 10.39 -10.97 -29.20
N SER A 73 10.57 -9.64 -29.28
CA SER A 73 11.69 -9.06 -30.04
C SER A 73 12.91 -8.67 -29.18
N THR A 74 12.71 -8.36 -27.89
CA THR A 74 13.77 -7.76 -27.04
C THR A 74 14.23 -8.68 -25.92
N GLY A 75 13.48 -9.73 -25.61
CA GLY A 75 13.77 -10.62 -24.49
C GLY A 75 13.52 -10.01 -23.11
N ARG A 76 12.96 -8.79 -23.05
CA ARG A 76 12.63 -8.13 -21.78
C ARG A 76 11.45 -8.83 -21.11
N CYS A 77 11.60 -9.27 -19.86
CA CYS A 77 10.51 -9.85 -19.09
C CYS A 77 9.34 -8.87 -19.00
N ARG A 78 8.11 -9.40 -19.12
CA ARG A 78 6.90 -8.57 -19.00
C ARG A 78 6.60 -8.18 -17.56
N SER A 79 6.90 -9.09 -16.63
CA SER A 79 6.79 -8.89 -15.18
C SER A 79 7.94 -9.63 -14.50
N CYS A 80 8.38 -9.10 -13.35
CA CYS A 80 9.35 -9.76 -12.49
C CYS A 80 8.65 -10.31 -11.25
N PRO A 81 9.05 -11.51 -10.79
CA PRO A 81 8.55 -12.03 -9.52
C PRO A 81 8.96 -11.10 -8.37
N PRO A 82 8.30 -11.22 -7.20
CA PRO A 82 8.64 -10.41 -6.05
C PRO A 82 10.10 -10.57 -5.64
N GLY A 83 10.75 -9.48 -5.22
CA GLY A 83 12.15 -9.48 -4.85
C GLY A 83 13.14 -9.36 -6.01
N ARG A 84 12.65 -9.30 -7.25
CA ARG A 84 13.49 -9.22 -8.46
C ARG A 84 13.11 -8.03 -9.34
N ASP A 85 14.12 -7.48 -10.01
CA ASP A 85 14.02 -6.38 -10.97
C ASP A 85 15.06 -6.56 -12.10
N GLY A 86 15.03 -5.66 -13.09
CA GLY A 86 15.84 -5.63 -14.28
C GLY A 86 15.06 -6.09 -15.50
N SER A 87 15.60 -5.81 -16.70
CA SER A 87 14.97 -6.22 -17.96
C SER A 87 14.77 -7.73 -18.08
N GLN A 88 15.56 -8.53 -17.35
CA GLN A 88 15.46 -9.99 -17.34
C GLN A 88 15.17 -10.59 -15.94
N CYS A 89 14.79 -9.75 -14.97
CA CYS A 89 14.48 -10.14 -13.58
C CYS A 89 15.61 -10.89 -12.86
N ASN A 90 16.86 -10.65 -13.25
CA ASN A 90 18.04 -11.33 -12.69
C ASN A 90 18.73 -10.54 -11.57
N ARG A 91 18.23 -9.33 -11.28
CA ARG A 91 18.76 -8.47 -10.22
C ARG A 91 17.82 -8.53 -9.03
N ASP A 92 18.37 -8.56 -7.84
CA ASP A 92 17.58 -8.44 -6.61
C ASP A 92 17.06 -7.01 -6.46
N CYS A 93 15.98 -6.84 -5.68
CA CYS A 93 15.52 -5.50 -5.35
C CYS A 93 16.64 -4.66 -4.75
N LYS A 94 16.67 -3.39 -5.15
CA LYS A 94 17.50 -2.40 -4.46
C LYS A 94 17.04 -2.31 -3.00
N THR A 95 17.98 -2.12 -2.08
CA THR A 95 17.69 -1.93 -0.66
C THR A 95 16.57 -0.90 -0.46
N GLY A 96 15.57 -1.30 0.33
CA GLY A 96 14.40 -0.48 0.63
C GLY A 96 13.26 -0.52 -0.38
N MET A 97 13.32 -1.44 -1.34
CA MET A 97 12.25 -1.70 -2.30
C MET A 97 11.80 -3.15 -2.23
N PHE A 98 10.53 -3.42 -2.54
CA PHE A 98 9.96 -4.77 -2.47
C PHE A 98 8.82 -4.99 -3.48
N GLY A 99 8.38 -6.25 -3.60
CA GLY A 99 7.26 -6.66 -4.43
C GLY A 99 7.65 -6.95 -5.88
N HIS A 100 6.65 -7.19 -6.73
CA HIS A 100 6.85 -7.45 -8.17
C HIS A 100 7.56 -6.26 -8.82
N GLY A 101 8.63 -6.54 -9.56
CA GLY A 101 9.45 -5.49 -10.19
C GLY A 101 10.08 -4.50 -9.21
N CYS A 102 10.00 -4.76 -7.90
CA CYS A 102 10.45 -3.84 -6.86
C CYS A 102 9.77 -2.46 -6.91
N ASP A 103 8.50 -2.40 -7.33
CA ASP A 103 7.78 -1.13 -7.54
C ASP A 103 7.27 -0.46 -6.25
N LYS A 104 7.49 -1.09 -5.08
CA LYS A 104 7.07 -0.56 -3.76
C LYS A 104 8.28 -0.23 -2.90
N TYR A 105 8.08 0.69 -1.94
CA TYR A 105 9.10 1.10 -0.99
C TYR A 105 8.80 0.57 0.41
N CYS A 106 9.82 0.07 1.10
CA CYS A 106 9.73 -0.33 2.50
C CYS A 106 9.27 0.85 3.39
N SER A 107 8.51 0.54 4.43
CA SER A 107 8.11 1.55 5.40
C SER A 107 9.32 2.13 6.16
N ARG A 108 9.35 3.45 6.31
CA ARG A 108 10.30 4.14 7.21
C ARG A 108 10.10 3.80 8.70
N TYR A 109 8.96 3.19 9.02
CA TYR A 109 8.57 2.79 10.38
C TYR A 109 8.90 1.34 10.71
N CYS A 110 9.56 0.60 9.80
CA CYS A 110 10.33 -0.56 10.22
C CYS A 110 11.31 -0.14 11.33
N TRP A 111 11.58 -1.03 12.30
CA TRP A 111 12.46 -0.74 13.44
C TRP A 111 13.81 -0.16 13.02
N SER A 112 14.47 -0.80 12.05
CA SER A 112 15.77 -0.37 11.49
C SER A 112 15.63 0.59 10.30
N GLY A 113 14.45 1.18 10.07
CA GLY A 113 14.18 2.08 8.96
C GLY A 113 13.89 1.37 7.63
N SER A 114 13.78 2.16 6.56
CA SER A 114 13.33 1.68 5.24
C SER A 114 14.29 0.71 4.55
N GLU A 115 15.44 0.39 5.11
CA GLU A 115 16.38 -0.57 4.52
C GLU A 115 16.14 -2.02 4.98
N ALA A 116 15.26 -2.23 5.96
CA ALA A 116 15.15 -3.47 6.71
C ALA A 116 13.79 -4.19 6.53
N CYS A 117 13.22 -4.12 5.32
CA CYS A 117 12.05 -4.93 4.97
C CYS A 117 12.42 -6.03 3.97
N ASP A 118 11.65 -7.11 4.00
CA ASP A 118 11.80 -8.24 3.08
C ASP A 118 11.48 -7.77 1.64
N PRO A 119 12.36 -8.05 0.66
CA PRO A 119 12.18 -7.58 -0.72
C PRO A 119 11.05 -8.30 -1.47
N VAL A 120 10.54 -9.43 -0.96
CA VAL A 120 9.44 -10.19 -1.55
C VAL A 120 8.10 -9.56 -1.15
N ASP A 121 7.82 -9.44 0.14
CA ASP A 121 6.50 -9.05 0.65
C ASP A 121 6.44 -7.68 1.35
N GLY A 122 7.60 -7.09 1.66
CA GLY A 122 7.70 -5.79 2.32
C GLY A 122 7.63 -5.85 3.84
N ALA A 123 7.61 -7.04 4.45
CA ALA A 123 7.53 -7.21 5.89
C ALA A 123 8.78 -6.68 6.58
N CYS A 124 8.62 -5.87 7.62
CA CYS A 124 9.74 -5.37 8.41
C CYS A 124 10.30 -6.48 9.29
N VAL A 125 11.57 -6.86 9.06
CA VAL A 125 12.21 -8.04 9.67
C VAL A 125 12.26 -7.96 11.20
N ASN A 126 12.47 -6.75 11.74
CA ASN A 126 12.56 -6.48 13.18
C ASN A 126 11.26 -5.87 13.76
N GLY A 127 10.15 -6.00 13.03
CA GLY A 127 8.89 -5.36 13.37
C GLY A 127 8.91 -3.83 13.19
N CYS A 128 7.97 -3.19 13.86
CA CYS A 128 7.60 -1.79 13.72
C CYS A 128 8.04 -0.94 14.89
N LYS A 129 8.35 0.32 14.60
CA LYS A 129 8.47 1.38 15.60
C LYS A 129 7.14 1.59 16.32
N ALA A 130 7.21 2.25 17.47
CA ALA A 130 6.03 2.54 18.28
C ALA A 130 4.95 3.25 17.47
N GLY A 131 3.71 2.75 17.58
CA GLY A 131 2.56 3.32 16.88
C GLY A 131 2.24 2.75 15.52
N TYR A 132 3.00 1.77 15.02
CA TYR A 132 2.79 1.18 13.70
C TYR A 132 2.53 -0.32 13.78
N LEU A 133 1.61 -0.78 12.94
CA LEU A 133 1.10 -2.14 12.93
C LEU A 133 1.97 -3.04 12.03
N PRO A 134 2.45 -4.19 12.54
CA PRO A 134 3.10 -5.21 11.72
C PRO A 134 2.15 -5.84 10.69
N PRO A 135 2.66 -6.42 9.60
CA PRO A 135 4.09 -6.62 9.29
C PRO A 135 4.73 -5.48 8.48
N LEU A 136 3.94 -4.65 7.79
CA LEU A 136 4.47 -3.63 6.86
C LEU A 136 4.77 -2.28 7.53
N CYS A 137 4.28 -2.05 8.75
CA CYS A 137 4.42 -0.78 9.46
C CYS A 137 3.93 0.43 8.66
N VAL A 138 2.85 0.25 7.89
CA VAL A 138 2.22 1.32 7.10
C VAL A 138 1.04 1.91 7.87
N ASP A 139 0.25 1.05 8.51
CA ASP A 139 -0.90 1.45 9.31
C ASP A 139 -0.49 1.79 10.74
N THR A 140 -1.23 2.72 11.35
CA THR A 140 -1.07 3.02 12.78
C THR A 140 -1.72 1.95 13.65
N CYS A 141 -1.42 1.95 14.95
CA CYS A 141 -2.09 1.02 15.86
C CYS A 141 -3.61 1.21 15.86
N PRO A 142 -4.38 0.10 15.93
CA PRO A 142 -5.82 0.18 16.04
C PRO A 142 -6.24 0.85 17.37
N PRO A 143 -7.46 1.41 17.45
CA PRO A 143 -7.97 2.00 18.68
C PRO A 143 -7.84 1.05 19.87
N GLY A 144 -7.39 1.58 21.01
CA GLY A 144 -7.18 0.82 22.24
C GLY A 144 -5.81 0.13 22.33
N ARG A 145 -4.95 0.22 21.30
CA ARG A 145 -3.58 -0.30 21.34
C ARG A 145 -2.55 0.75 21.00
N TYR A 146 -1.36 0.59 21.58
CA TYR A 146 -0.23 1.48 21.35
C TYR A 146 1.12 0.77 21.47
N GLY A 147 2.20 1.52 21.23
CA GLY A 147 3.56 1.08 21.50
C GLY A 147 4.19 0.32 20.34
N ILE A 148 5.35 -0.27 20.61
CA ILE A 148 6.11 -1.07 19.65
C ILE A 148 5.23 -2.24 19.19
N ASN A 149 5.12 -2.44 17.88
CA ASN A 149 4.28 -3.51 17.29
C ASN A 149 2.81 -3.49 17.75
N CYS A 150 2.32 -2.39 18.32
CA CYS A 150 0.96 -2.28 18.86
C CYS A 150 0.62 -3.37 19.91
N THR A 151 1.59 -3.79 20.72
CA THR A 151 1.39 -4.87 21.70
C THR A 151 0.94 -4.39 23.07
N SER A 152 0.86 -3.08 23.30
CA SER A 152 0.40 -2.52 24.58
C SER A 152 -1.06 -2.12 24.48
N ASP A 153 -1.87 -2.50 25.46
CA ASP A 153 -3.26 -2.05 25.57
C ASP A 153 -3.34 -0.69 26.25
N CYS A 154 -4.31 0.13 25.86
CA CYS A 154 -4.58 1.42 26.49
C CYS A 154 -5.03 1.23 27.95
N ILE A 155 -4.21 1.62 28.93
CA ILE A 155 -4.44 1.36 30.38
C ILE A 155 -4.95 2.60 31.13
N GLY A 156 -5.53 3.58 30.42
CA GLY A 156 -5.93 4.88 31.00
C GLY A 156 -7.43 5.12 30.98
N ASN A 157 -7.90 6.02 31.85
CA ASN A 157 -9.27 6.54 31.79
C ASN A 157 -9.35 7.70 30.79
N CYS A 158 -8.78 7.54 29.59
CA CYS A 158 -8.82 8.61 28.60
C CYS A 158 -10.27 8.95 28.26
N LEU A 159 -10.57 10.22 28.01
CA LEU A 159 -11.86 10.61 27.48
C LEU A 159 -12.10 9.87 26.13
N ASP A 160 -13.29 9.30 25.95
CA ASP A 160 -13.66 8.42 24.83
C ASP A 160 -12.83 7.13 24.67
N GLY A 161 -12.02 6.76 25.67
CA GLY A 161 -11.21 5.54 25.66
C GLY A 161 -10.10 5.52 24.60
N LYS A 162 -9.73 6.68 24.06
CA LYS A 162 -8.69 6.82 23.03
C LYS A 162 -7.40 7.33 23.66
N CYS A 163 -6.32 6.56 23.48
CA CYS A 163 -4.97 7.05 23.71
C CYS A 163 -4.18 7.09 22.39
N ASP A 164 -3.11 7.88 22.39
CA ASP A 164 -2.19 7.98 21.27
C ASP A 164 -1.56 6.61 20.98
N HIS A 165 -1.43 6.29 19.70
CA HIS A 165 -0.95 4.99 19.24
C HIS A 165 0.53 4.74 19.55
N ALA A 166 1.35 5.76 19.79
CA ALA A 166 2.79 5.59 20.02
C ALA A 166 3.12 5.33 21.50
N TYR A 167 2.56 6.12 22.41
CA TYR A 167 2.95 6.14 23.83
C TYR A 167 1.82 5.76 24.80
N GLY A 168 0.58 5.71 24.30
CA GLY A 168 -0.60 5.38 25.11
C GLY A 168 -0.99 6.50 26.07
N TYR A 169 -0.70 7.75 25.69
CA TYR A 169 -1.11 8.95 26.41
C TYR A 169 -2.52 9.38 26.00
N CYS A 170 -3.24 9.90 26.96
CA CYS A 170 -4.56 10.47 26.74
C CYS A 170 -4.40 11.93 26.28
N ASP A 171 -5.17 12.33 25.27
CA ASP A 171 -5.24 13.73 24.86
C ASP A 171 -5.99 14.59 25.90
N LYS A 172 -6.99 13.99 26.57
CA LYS A 172 -7.79 14.60 27.64
C LYS A 172 -8.23 13.58 28.68
N CYS A 173 -8.31 14.04 29.92
CA CYS A 173 -8.84 13.31 31.06
C CYS A 173 -10.27 13.72 31.41
N PRO A 174 -11.09 12.77 31.88
CA PRO A 174 -12.40 13.05 32.42
C PRO A 174 -12.30 13.91 33.68
N GLU A 175 -13.44 14.46 34.09
CA GLU A 175 -13.53 15.27 35.31
C GLU A 175 -12.99 14.52 36.53
N GLY A 176 -12.20 15.21 37.35
CA GLY A 176 -11.59 14.64 38.55
C GLY A 176 -10.30 13.84 38.32
N LYS A 177 -9.84 13.68 37.07
CA LYS A 177 -8.61 12.96 36.72
C LYS A 177 -7.61 13.84 35.97
N THR A 178 -6.32 13.50 36.10
CA THR A 178 -5.22 14.17 35.40
C THR A 178 -4.05 13.21 35.14
N GLY A 179 -2.96 13.74 34.59
CA GLY A 179 -1.76 13.00 34.22
C GLY A 179 -1.83 12.46 32.79
N THR A 180 -0.70 11.97 32.28
CA THR A 180 -0.56 11.54 30.87
C THR A 180 -1.45 10.36 30.50
N ARG A 181 -1.96 9.61 31.48
CA ARG A 181 -2.83 8.44 31.29
C ARG A 181 -4.15 8.53 32.06
N CYS A 182 -4.47 9.69 32.64
CA CYS A 182 -5.69 9.88 33.44
C CYS A 182 -5.85 8.87 34.59
N LEU A 183 -4.73 8.50 35.18
CA LEU A 183 -4.67 7.59 36.33
C LEU A 183 -4.64 8.35 37.65
N ASP A 184 -4.15 9.59 37.63
CA ASP A 184 -4.01 10.42 38.80
C ASP A 184 -5.31 11.16 39.10
N ASP A 185 -5.67 11.27 40.37
CA ASP A 185 -6.77 12.14 40.81
C ASP A 185 -6.37 13.62 40.73
N CYS A 186 -7.36 14.51 40.66
CA CYS A 186 -7.07 15.94 40.71
C CYS A 186 -6.27 16.31 41.98
N PRO A 187 -5.21 17.14 41.83
CA PRO A 187 -4.53 17.68 42.99
C PRO A 187 -5.49 18.56 43.80
N SER A 188 -5.29 18.62 45.12
CA SER A 188 -6.09 19.45 46.00
C SER A 188 -6.16 20.90 45.52
N GLY A 189 -7.36 21.48 45.57
CA GLY A 189 -7.60 22.85 45.11
C GLY A 189 -7.89 22.97 43.61
N LYS A 190 -8.05 21.85 42.88
CA LYS A 190 -8.44 21.84 41.47
C LYS A 190 -9.62 20.89 41.19
N TYR A 191 -10.35 21.19 40.13
CA TYR A 191 -11.49 20.36 39.69
C TYR A 191 -11.71 20.43 38.17
N GLY A 192 -12.68 19.64 37.69
CA GLY A 192 -13.14 19.64 36.30
C GLY A 192 -12.28 18.76 35.38
N MET A 193 -12.52 18.86 34.08
CA MET A 193 -11.74 18.12 33.06
C MET A 193 -10.27 18.51 33.10
N ASP A 194 -9.38 17.52 33.03
CA ASP A 194 -7.93 17.69 33.15
C ASP A 194 -7.48 18.46 34.41
N CYS A 195 -8.37 18.64 35.40
CA CYS A 195 -8.18 19.52 36.55
C CYS A 195 -7.75 20.94 36.13
N ALA A 196 -8.35 21.44 35.04
CA ALA A 196 -8.02 22.75 34.48
C ALA A 196 -8.54 23.92 35.32
N GLU A 197 -9.54 23.69 36.18
CA GLU A 197 -10.15 24.72 37.01
C GLU A 197 -9.60 24.69 38.45
N GLY A 198 -9.49 25.85 39.07
CA GLY A 198 -9.12 26.00 40.47
C GLY A 198 -10.36 26.17 41.35
N CYS A 199 -10.35 25.60 42.55
CA CYS A 199 -11.47 25.67 43.49
C CYS A 199 -11.87 27.14 43.78
N PRO A 200 -13.17 27.41 44.04
CA PRO A 200 -13.63 28.72 44.44
C PRO A 200 -12.84 29.24 45.67
N PRO A 201 -12.39 30.50 45.67
CA PRO A 201 -11.61 31.06 46.78
C PRO A 201 -12.41 31.22 48.07
N SER A 202 -13.74 31.18 47.98
CA SER A 202 -14.70 31.18 49.09
C SER A 202 -14.79 29.83 49.82
N CYS A 203 -14.27 28.75 49.25
CA CYS A 203 -14.23 27.45 49.92
C CYS A 203 -13.28 27.47 51.12
N LEU A 204 -13.65 26.78 52.19
CA LEU A 204 -12.76 26.61 53.35
C LEU A 204 -11.48 25.88 52.92
N ASN A 205 -10.32 26.42 53.27
CA ASN A 205 -8.99 25.93 52.88
C ASN A 205 -8.75 25.83 51.36
N GLY A 206 -9.61 26.45 50.54
CA GLY A 206 -9.54 26.33 49.07
C GLY A 206 -9.80 24.91 48.57
N LEU A 207 -10.53 24.08 49.32
CA LEU A 207 -10.84 22.70 48.97
C LEU A 207 -12.24 22.56 48.40
N CYS A 208 -12.35 21.83 47.30
CA CYS A 208 -13.60 21.56 46.62
C CYS A 208 -13.58 20.17 45.99
N HIS A 209 -14.77 19.65 45.72
CA HIS A 209 -14.97 18.36 45.09
C HIS A 209 -14.32 18.32 43.69
N PRO A 210 -13.47 17.33 43.38
CA PRO A 210 -12.60 17.35 42.20
C PRO A 210 -13.35 17.21 40.86
N ILE A 211 -14.60 16.77 40.88
CA ILE A 211 -15.44 16.68 39.67
C ILE A 211 -16.26 17.96 39.49
N THR A 212 -16.93 18.42 40.54
CA THR A 212 -18.00 19.44 40.44
C THR A 212 -17.57 20.84 40.86
N GLY A 213 -16.43 21.01 41.52
CA GLY A 213 -15.99 22.29 42.06
C GLY A 213 -16.77 22.78 43.28
N GLN A 214 -17.71 21.98 43.80
CA GLN A 214 -18.46 22.30 45.00
C GLN A 214 -17.55 22.32 46.23
N CYS A 215 -17.61 23.38 47.05
CA CYS A 215 -16.82 23.47 48.27
C CYS A 215 -17.11 22.30 49.20
N GLU A 216 -16.05 21.68 49.73
CA GLU A 216 -16.20 20.59 50.70
C GLU A 216 -16.75 21.10 52.05
N ALA A 217 -16.38 22.34 52.40
CA ALA A 217 -16.89 23.05 53.57
C ALA A 217 -16.86 24.57 53.33
N CYS A 218 -17.73 25.29 54.05
CA CYS A 218 -17.77 26.75 54.05
C CYS A 218 -17.15 27.33 55.32
N PRO A 219 -16.50 28.51 55.23
CA PRO A 219 -16.16 29.32 56.40
C PRO A 219 -17.40 29.67 57.22
N GLU A 220 -17.21 29.99 58.50
CA GLU A 220 -18.30 30.33 59.40
C GLU A 220 -19.12 31.52 58.86
N GLY A 221 -20.45 31.36 58.83
CA GLY A 221 -21.37 32.37 58.31
C GLY A 221 -21.64 32.31 56.80
N PHE A 222 -20.98 31.44 56.05
CA PHE A 222 -21.20 31.23 54.62
C PHE A 222 -21.89 29.89 54.33
N LYS A 223 -22.69 29.83 53.26
CA LYS A 223 -23.39 28.63 52.78
C LYS A 223 -23.48 28.57 51.26
N GLY A 224 -24.10 27.50 50.75
CA GLY A 224 -24.25 27.24 49.32
C GLY A 224 -23.08 26.44 48.72
N ILE A 225 -23.22 26.00 47.48
CA ILE A 225 -22.24 25.11 46.82
C ILE A 225 -20.87 25.75 46.58
N SER A 226 -20.83 27.08 46.53
CA SER A 226 -19.61 27.88 46.37
C SER A 226 -19.38 28.83 47.54
N CYS A 227 -20.05 28.63 48.69
CA CYS A 227 -19.87 29.43 49.90
C CYS A 227 -19.98 30.96 49.69
N ASN A 228 -20.96 31.41 48.90
CA ASN A 228 -21.17 32.81 48.53
C ASN A 228 -22.51 33.38 49.04
N GLU A 229 -23.25 32.62 49.86
CA GLU A 229 -24.54 32.98 50.46
C GLU A 229 -24.45 33.07 51.99
#